data_AF-Q12ZI0-F1
#
_entry.id   AF-Q12ZI0-F1
#
_cell.length_a   1.000
_cell.length_b   1.000
_cell.length_c   1.000
_cell.angle_alpha   90.00
_cell.angle_beta   90.00
_cell.angle_gamma   90.00
#
_symmetry.space_group_name_H-M   'P 1'
#
loop_
_entity.id
_entity.type
_entity.pdbx_description
1 polymer ?
#
loop_
_entity_poly.entity_id
_entity_poly.type
_entity_poly.pdbx_seq_one_letter_code
_entity_poly.pdbx_strand_id
1 'polypeptide(L)'
;MKWRDQALNSNDEKEILLLYLQRMYWVETEMEQPLEWEAKIELQGEFRDALEILSSDSDRHAMILEKWMKVLDIELPKEAPRGISKKIFDFKGESYYEIFSEIMKYEIFARDAYETIANTDENLLKEIFPEEDTRKQFLQSMNYLVTEEERHRTICAEKVGGYSTIISSPR
;
A
#
# COMPACT_ATOMS: atom_id res chain seq x y z
N MET A 1 -17.17 -31.49 6.56
CA MET A 1 -16.52 -30.95 5.35
C MET A 1 -15.24 -30.25 5.81
N LYS A 2 -14.09 -30.93 5.78
CA LYS A 2 -12.79 -30.42 6.27
C LYS A 2 -12.05 -29.80 5.08
N TRP A 3 -12.05 -28.47 4.97
CA TRP A 3 -11.23 -27.73 3.99
C TRP A 3 -10.18 -26.83 4.65
N ARG A 4 -9.87 -27.10 5.92
CA ARG A 4 -8.74 -26.46 6.59
C ARG A 4 -7.62 -27.49 6.68
N ASP A 5 -6.42 -27.07 6.33
CA ASP A 5 -5.15 -27.78 6.49
C ASP A 5 -4.68 -28.59 5.26
N GLN A 6 -4.68 -27.97 4.07
CA GLN A 6 -3.57 -28.23 3.14
C GLN A 6 -2.53 -27.14 3.40
N ALA A 7 -1.45 -27.50 4.11
CA ALA A 7 -0.26 -26.67 4.14
C ALA A 7 0.20 -26.50 2.68
N LEU A 8 0.40 -25.24 2.28
CA LEU A 8 1.02 -24.94 0.99
C LEU A 8 2.43 -25.55 1.01
N ASN A 9 2.90 -26.04 -0.13
CA ASN A 9 4.32 -26.40 -0.24
C ASN A 9 5.14 -25.10 -0.43
N SER A 10 6.45 -25.15 -0.14
CA SER A 10 7.30 -23.95 -0.15
C SER A 10 7.34 -23.21 -1.50
N ASN A 11 7.11 -23.92 -2.61
CA ASN A 11 7.04 -23.32 -3.94
C ASN A 11 5.78 -22.45 -4.11
N ASP A 12 4.64 -22.91 -3.63
CA ASP A 12 3.39 -22.14 -3.69
C ASP A 12 3.49 -20.87 -2.82
N GLU A 13 4.08 -20.98 -1.63
CA GLU A 13 4.29 -19.84 -0.73
C GLU A 13 5.26 -18.81 -1.32
N LYS A 14 6.33 -19.28 -1.98
CA LYS A 14 7.24 -18.43 -2.74
C LYS A 14 6.50 -17.67 -3.84
N GLU A 15 5.75 -18.36 -4.68
CA GLU A 15 4.98 -17.71 -5.76
C GLU A 15 3.99 -16.68 -5.22
N ILE A 16 3.35 -16.95 -4.08
CA ILE A 16 2.46 -16.00 -3.41
C ILE A 16 3.22 -14.75 -2.97
N LEU A 17 4.40 -14.89 -2.34
CA LEU A 17 5.22 -13.75 -1.93
C LEU A 17 5.66 -12.89 -3.13
N LEU A 18 6.13 -13.52 -4.21
CA LEU A 18 6.52 -12.80 -5.43
C LEU A 18 5.33 -12.06 -6.04
N LEU A 19 4.14 -12.68 -6.02
CA LEU A 19 2.92 -12.06 -6.50
C LEU A 19 2.49 -10.88 -5.60
N TYR A 20 2.70 -10.95 -4.29
CA TYR A 20 2.46 -9.82 -3.39
C TYR A 20 3.33 -8.62 -3.75
N LEU A 21 4.62 -8.82 -4.03
CA LEU A 21 5.52 -7.73 -4.45
C LEU A 21 5.06 -7.07 -5.76
N GLN A 22 4.66 -7.86 -6.75
CA GLN A 22 4.11 -7.32 -8.01
C GLN A 22 2.81 -6.54 -7.79
N ARG A 23 1.92 -7.06 -6.95
CA ARG A 23 0.65 -6.40 -6.62
C ARG A 23 0.88 -5.09 -5.92
N MET A 24 1.78 -5.05 -4.94
CA MET A 24 2.07 -3.81 -4.22
C MET A 24 2.76 -2.80 -5.10
N TYR A 25 3.65 -3.22 -5.99
CA TYR A 25 4.23 -2.29 -6.96
C TYR A 25 3.15 -1.67 -7.84
N TRP A 26 2.18 -2.48 -8.29
CA TRP A 26 1.02 -2.00 -9.04
C TRP A 26 0.12 -1.06 -8.22
N VAL A 27 -0.09 -1.33 -6.93
CA VAL A 27 -0.90 -0.49 -6.05
C VAL A 27 -0.28 0.89 -5.93
N GLU A 28 1.01 0.96 -5.59
CA GLU A 28 1.73 2.23 -5.43
C GLU A 28 1.72 3.06 -6.73
N THR A 29 1.95 2.43 -7.88
CA THR A 29 2.17 3.12 -9.16
C THR A 29 0.90 3.39 -9.96
N GLU A 30 -0.06 2.47 -9.93
CA GLU A 30 -1.23 2.49 -10.82
C GLU A 30 -2.55 2.59 -10.04
N MET A 31 -2.50 2.68 -8.71
CA MET A 31 -3.67 2.88 -7.87
C MET A 31 -3.53 4.11 -6.96
N GLU A 32 -2.60 4.12 -6.02
CA GLU A 32 -2.44 5.22 -5.05
C GLU A 32 -1.95 6.50 -5.72
N GLN A 33 -0.87 6.44 -6.49
CA GLN A 33 -0.36 7.64 -7.16
C GLN A 33 -1.43 8.31 -8.07
N PRO A 34 -2.13 7.60 -8.97
CA PRO A 34 -3.22 8.21 -9.75
C PRO A 34 -4.38 8.73 -8.90
N LEU A 35 -4.76 8.00 -7.83
CA LEU A 35 -5.81 8.39 -6.89
C LEU A 35 -5.49 9.74 -6.23
N GLU A 36 -4.26 9.93 -5.76
CA GLU A 36 -3.84 11.16 -5.09
C GLU A 36 -3.72 12.33 -6.07
N TRP A 37 -3.27 12.08 -7.31
CA TRP A 37 -3.26 13.10 -8.35
C TRP A 37 -4.67 13.56 -8.70
N GLU A 38 -5.61 12.63 -8.82
CA GLU A 38 -7.02 12.97 -9.04
C GLU A 38 -7.58 13.80 -7.87
N ALA A 39 -7.24 13.42 -6.62
CA ALA A 39 -7.60 14.19 -5.44
C ALA A 39 -7.02 15.62 -5.46
N LYS A 40 -5.76 15.80 -5.89
CA LYS A 40 -5.14 17.12 -6.03
C LYS A 40 -5.87 17.99 -7.06
N ILE A 41 -6.36 17.39 -8.15
CA ILE A 41 -7.13 18.09 -9.19
C ILE A 41 -8.48 18.54 -8.65
N GLU A 42 -9.24 17.63 -8.05
CA GLU A 42 -10.60 17.91 -7.56
C GLU A 42 -10.59 18.91 -6.41
N LEU A 43 -9.62 18.82 -5.50
CA LEU A 43 -9.53 19.68 -4.32
C LEU A 43 -8.87 21.05 -4.60
N GLN A 44 -8.43 21.29 -5.83
CA GLN A 44 -7.98 22.61 -6.32
C GLN A 44 -6.96 23.32 -5.41
N GLY A 45 -6.06 22.55 -4.78
CA GLY A 45 -5.01 23.05 -3.89
C GLY A 45 -5.36 23.06 -2.41
N GLU A 46 -6.58 22.70 -2.01
CA GLU A 46 -6.87 22.35 -0.62
C GLU A 46 -6.10 21.10 -0.20
N PHE A 47 -5.70 21.05 1.07
CA PHE A 47 -4.94 19.92 1.65
C PHE A 47 -3.64 19.56 0.92
N ARG A 48 -3.06 20.51 0.18
CA ARG A 48 -1.87 20.32 -0.65
C ARG A 48 -0.74 19.58 0.07
N ASP A 49 -0.39 19.98 1.29
CA ASP A 49 0.74 19.38 2.01
C ASP A 49 0.48 17.90 2.32
N ALA A 50 -0.76 17.53 2.67
CA ALA A 50 -1.11 16.14 2.93
C ALA A 50 -1.03 15.30 1.65
N LEU A 51 -1.61 15.79 0.55
CA LEU A 51 -1.60 15.10 -0.74
C LEU A 51 -0.18 15.03 -1.36
N GLU A 52 0.67 16.01 -1.09
CA GLU A 52 2.06 15.99 -1.53
C GLU A 52 2.88 14.95 -0.78
N ILE A 53 2.67 14.82 0.53
CA ILE A 53 3.30 13.77 1.34
C ILE A 53 2.93 12.41 0.76
N LEU A 54 1.62 12.10 0.71
CA LEU A 54 1.08 10.82 0.25
C LEU A 54 1.69 10.42 -1.11
N SER A 55 1.51 11.28 -2.12
CA SER A 55 2.05 10.99 -3.47
C SER A 55 3.57 10.91 -3.60
N SER A 56 4.31 11.73 -2.85
CA SER A 56 5.77 11.64 -2.88
C SER A 56 6.29 10.38 -2.19
N ASP A 57 5.54 9.86 -1.22
CA ASP A 57 5.89 8.66 -0.49
C ASP A 57 5.52 7.41 -1.27
N SER A 58 4.38 7.36 -1.97
CA SER A 58 4.06 6.27 -2.89
C SER A 58 5.10 6.10 -4.00
N ASP A 59 5.65 7.19 -4.53
CA ASP A 59 6.80 7.12 -5.46
C ASP A 59 8.02 6.45 -4.81
N ARG A 60 8.34 6.78 -3.56
CA ARG A 60 9.46 6.16 -2.82
C ARG A 60 9.18 4.69 -2.52
N HIS A 61 7.94 4.35 -2.18
CA HIS A 61 7.53 2.98 -1.90
C HIS A 61 7.66 2.11 -3.16
N ALA A 62 7.20 2.61 -4.31
CA ALA A 62 7.40 1.98 -5.61
C ALA A 62 8.89 1.74 -5.92
N MET A 63 9.78 2.70 -5.63
CA MET A 63 11.23 2.53 -5.80
C MET A 63 11.82 1.44 -4.88
N ILE A 64 11.32 1.33 -3.65
CA ILE A 64 11.73 0.27 -2.71
C ILE A 64 11.30 -1.10 -3.24
N LEU A 65 10.07 -1.21 -3.73
CA LEU A 65 9.56 -2.46 -4.31
C LEU A 65 10.30 -2.84 -5.59
N GLU A 66 10.54 -1.88 -6.48
CA GLU A 66 11.31 -2.09 -7.70
C GLU A 66 12.72 -2.62 -7.39
N LYS A 67 13.40 -2.08 -6.36
CA LYS A 67 14.69 -2.60 -5.89
C LYS A 67 14.58 -4.09 -5.55
N TRP A 68 13.59 -4.48 -4.76
CA TRP A 68 13.44 -5.87 -4.31
C TRP A 68 13.01 -6.81 -5.43
N MET A 69 12.14 -6.37 -6.32
CA MET A 69 11.78 -7.11 -7.52
C MET A 69 13.00 -7.36 -8.41
N LYS A 70 13.88 -6.37 -8.59
CA LYS A 70 15.15 -6.55 -9.32
C LYS A 70 16.09 -7.54 -8.64
N VAL A 71 16.22 -7.48 -7.31
CA VAL A 71 17.04 -8.45 -6.55
C VAL A 71 16.53 -9.89 -6.75
N LEU A 72 15.22 -10.05 -6.92
CA LEU A 72 14.54 -11.32 -7.10
C LEU A 72 14.33 -11.73 -8.57
N ASP A 73 14.86 -10.95 -9.52
CA ASP A 73 14.67 -11.16 -10.97
C ASP A 73 13.18 -11.25 -11.38
N ILE A 74 12.34 -10.46 -10.71
CA ILE A 74 10.90 -10.35 -11.01
C ILE A 74 10.70 -9.21 -12.00
N GLU A 75 10.02 -9.48 -13.10
CA GLU A 75 9.62 -8.43 -14.04
C GLU A 75 8.58 -7.48 -13.40
N LEU A 76 8.77 -6.18 -13.64
CA LEU A 76 7.77 -5.17 -13.29
C LEU A 76 6.49 -5.41 -14.11
N PRO A 77 5.31 -5.45 -13.47
CA PRO A 77 4.06 -5.70 -14.16
C PRO A 77 3.75 -4.59 -15.15
N LYS A 78 3.50 -4.96 -16.42
CA LYS A 78 2.99 -4.05 -17.46
C LYS A 78 1.45 -4.00 -17.48
N GLU A 79 0.83 -4.93 -16.77
CA GLU A 79 -0.61 -5.06 -16.63
C GLU A 79 -0.95 -5.47 -15.19
N ALA A 80 -2.17 -5.17 -14.75
CA ALA A 80 -2.64 -5.49 -13.41
C ALA A 80 -2.39 -6.96 -13.06
N PRO A 81 -1.61 -7.24 -11.99
CA PRO A 81 -1.38 -8.60 -11.54
C PRO A 81 -2.67 -9.30 -11.14
N ARG A 82 -2.66 -10.64 -11.20
CA ARG A 82 -3.85 -11.47 -10.87
C ARG A 82 -4.43 -11.06 -9.51
N GLY A 83 -5.73 -10.79 -9.48
CA GLY A 83 -6.47 -10.49 -8.24
C GLY A 83 -6.46 -9.01 -7.83
N ILE A 84 -5.87 -8.12 -8.63
CA ILE A 84 -5.98 -6.66 -8.46
C ILE A 84 -6.81 -6.10 -9.61
N SER A 85 -7.74 -5.19 -9.32
CA SER A 85 -8.56 -4.54 -10.33
C SER A 85 -7.81 -3.38 -10.99
N LYS A 86 -7.99 -3.21 -12.30
CA LYS A 86 -7.73 -1.91 -12.94
C LYS A 86 -8.85 -0.96 -12.51
N LYS A 87 -8.52 0.08 -11.76
CA LYS A 87 -9.49 1.08 -11.31
C LYS A 87 -9.13 2.42 -11.92
N ILE A 88 -10.17 3.17 -12.30
CA ILE A 88 -10.06 4.58 -12.67
C ILE A 88 -10.74 5.33 -11.54
N PHE A 89 -10.06 6.34 -11.00
CA PHE A 89 -10.59 7.22 -9.98
C PHE A 89 -11.17 8.45 -10.66
N ASP A 90 -12.36 8.85 -10.23
CA ASP A 90 -13.05 10.06 -10.68
C ASP A 90 -13.73 10.64 -9.43
N PHE A 91 -13.16 11.72 -8.93
CA PHE A 91 -13.63 12.38 -7.71
C PHE A 91 -14.56 13.54 -7.98
N LYS A 92 -15.03 13.71 -9.22
CA LYS A 92 -15.83 14.86 -9.60
C LYS A 92 -17.07 15.03 -8.73
N GLY A 93 -17.10 16.12 -7.98
CA GLY A 93 -18.21 16.47 -7.09
C GLY A 93 -18.22 15.70 -5.77
N GLU A 94 -17.19 14.91 -5.47
CA GLU A 94 -16.99 14.33 -4.15
C GLU A 94 -16.49 15.38 -3.16
N SER A 95 -16.89 15.23 -1.90
CA SER A 95 -16.35 16.05 -0.82
C SER A 95 -14.94 15.58 -0.45
N TYR A 96 -14.13 16.47 0.13
CA TYR A 96 -12.81 16.08 0.62
C TYR A 96 -12.85 14.92 1.62
N TYR A 97 -13.93 14.80 2.40
CA TYR A 97 -14.12 13.68 3.32
C TYR A 97 -14.23 12.34 2.59
N GLU A 98 -14.95 12.31 1.47
CA GLU A 98 -15.11 11.11 0.63
C GLU A 98 -13.79 10.76 -0.05
N ILE A 99 -13.10 11.76 -0.59
CA ILE A 99 -11.79 11.61 -1.23
C ILE A 99 -10.76 11.04 -0.25
N PHE A 100 -10.57 11.65 0.93
CA PHE A 100 -9.63 11.15 1.94
C PHE A 100 -10.05 9.80 2.53
N SER A 101 -11.35 9.50 2.59
CA SER A 101 -11.85 8.18 2.99
C SER A 101 -11.51 7.12 1.94
N GLU A 102 -11.56 7.45 0.66
CA GLU A 102 -11.17 6.55 -0.42
C GLU A 102 -9.66 6.31 -0.40
N ILE A 103 -8.83 7.36 -0.30
CA ILE A 103 -7.37 7.24 -0.13
C ILE A 103 -7.04 6.32 1.05
N MET A 104 -7.62 6.59 2.23
CA MET A 104 -7.37 5.79 3.43
C MET A 104 -7.62 4.28 3.25
N LYS A 105 -8.55 3.87 2.39
CA LYS A 105 -8.80 2.43 2.13
C LYS A 105 -7.60 1.78 1.45
N TYR A 106 -6.92 2.50 0.57
CA TYR A 106 -5.73 2.02 -0.13
C TYR A 106 -4.54 1.98 0.82
N GLU A 107 -4.31 3.01 1.62
CA GLU A 107 -3.24 3.00 2.65
C GLU A 107 -3.37 1.81 3.61
N ILE A 108 -4.61 1.52 4.07
CA ILE A 108 -4.87 0.37 4.95
C ILE A 108 -4.58 -0.95 4.22
N PHE A 109 -4.99 -1.06 2.96
CA PHE A 109 -4.76 -2.24 2.16
C PHE A 109 -3.26 -2.47 1.92
N ALA A 110 -2.52 -1.41 1.59
CA ALA A 110 -1.09 -1.44 1.40
C ALA A 110 -0.35 -1.84 2.67
N ARG A 111 -0.69 -1.22 3.81
CA ARG A 111 -0.16 -1.59 5.13
C ARG A 111 -0.33 -3.08 5.41
N ASP A 112 -1.55 -3.61 5.29
CA ASP A 112 -1.86 -5.01 5.60
C ASP A 112 -1.10 -5.99 4.69
N ALA A 113 -0.90 -5.60 3.43
CA ALA A 113 -0.10 -6.37 2.49
C ALA A 113 1.39 -6.35 2.87
N TYR A 114 1.95 -5.21 3.25
CA TYR A 114 3.33 -5.10 3.72
C TYR A 114 3.56 -5.84 5.03
N GLU A 115 2.59 -5.82 5.96
CA GLU A 115 2.64 -6.63 7.18
C GLU A 115 2.65 -8.13 6.84
N THR A 116 1.83 -8.55 5.88
CA THR A 116 1.81 -9.94 5.40
C THR A 116 3.18 -10.33 4.83
N ILE A 117 3.79 -9.48 4.01
CA ILE A 117 5.12 -9.71 3.44
C ILE A 117 6.20 -9.75 4.53
N ALA A 118 6.20 -8.79 5.47
CA ALA A 118 7.18 -8.70 6.55
C ALA A 118 7.14 -9.91 7.50
N ASN A 119 5.98 -10.55 7.63
CA ASN A 119 5.76 -11.73 8.46
C ASN A 119 5.90 -13.06 7.70
N THR A 120 6.49 -13.05 6.50
CA THR A 120 6.78 -14.28 5.75
C THR A 120 7.67 -15.23 6.57
N ASP A 121 7.41 -16.54 6.47
CA ASP A 121 8.18 -17.58 7.19
C ASP A 121 9.70 -17.42 6.99
N GLU A 122 10.45 -17.54 8.08
CA GLU A 122 11.90 -17.30 8.08
C GLU A 122 12.65 -18.30 7.19
N ASN A 123 12.20 -19.55 7.10
CA ASN A 123 12.84 -20.56 6.26
C ASN A 123 12.58 -20.27 4.78
N LEU A 124 11.37 -19.85 4.43
CA LEU A 124 11.07 -19.39 3.07
C LEU A 124 11.92 -18.16 2.70
N LEU A 125 12.06 -17.19 3.61
CA LEU A 125 12.93 -16.03 3.38
C LEU A 125 14.41 -16.41 3.25
N LYS A 126 14.89 -17.44 3.97
CA LYS A 126 16.26 -17.96 3.78
C LYS A 126 16.44 -18.65 2.43
N GLU A 127 15.39 -19.28 1.90
CA GLU A 127 15.41 -19.86 0.55
C GLU A 127 15.47 -18.77 -0.52
N ILE A 128 14.67 -17.72 -0.36
CA ILE A 128 14.54 -16.62 -1.33
C ILE A 128 15.74 -15.66 -1.25
N PHE A 129 16.19 -15.35 -0.03
CA PHE A 129 17.35 -14.50 0.27
C PHE A 129 18.35 -15.27 1.12
N PRO A 130 19.25 -16.07 0.50
CA PRO A 130 20.24 -16.87 1.23
C PRO A 130 21.16 -16.00 2.10
N GLU A 131 21.60 -14.87 1.54
CA GLU A 131 22.46 -13.90 2.22
C GLU A 131 21.73 -13.20 3.37
N GLU A 132 22.29 -13.31 4.58
CA GLU A 132 21.67 -12.76 5.80
C GLU A 132 21.48 -11.24 5.74
N ASP A 133 22.47 -10.52 5.19
CA ASP A 133 22.40 -9.07 5.10
C ASP A 133 21.29 -8.61 4.14
N THR A 134 21.17 -9.24 2.97
CA THR A 134 20.09 -8.98 2.01
C THR A 134 18.72 -9.24 2.62
N ARG A 135 18.57 -10.35 3.35
CA ARG A 135 17.32 -10.69 4.04
C ARG A 135 16.96 -9.68 5.13
N LYS A 136 17.94 -9.22 5.91
CA LYS A 136 17.73 -8.16 6.93
C LYS A 136 17.30 -6.84 6.28
N GLN A 137 17.97 -6.45 5.21
CA GLN A 137 17.61 -5.24 4.46
C GLN A 137 16.18 -5.34 3.89
N PHE A 138 15.79 -6.51 3.37
CA PHE A 138 14.44 -6.74 2.86
C PHE A 138 13.40 -6.52 3.97
N LEU A 139 13.57 -7.18 5.11
CA LEU A 139 12.67 -7.03 6.24
C LEU A 139 12.65 -5.59 6.79
N GLN A 140 13.78 -4.90 6.81
CA GLN A 140 13.83 -3.49 7.20
C GLN A 140 13.01 -2.60 6.24
N SER A 141 13.13 -2.82 4.93
CA SER A 141 12.31 -2.13 3.95
C SER A 141 10.82 -2.40 4.16
N MET A 142 10.42 -3.65 4.36
CA MET A 142 8.99 -3.99 4.52
C MET A 142 8.42 -3.38 5.81
N ASN A 143 9.16 -3.42 6.93
CA ASN A 143 8.74 -2.78 8.17
C ASN A 143 8.67 -1.24 8.07
N TYR A 144 9.58 -0.64 7.28
CA TYR A 144 9.51 0.79 6.98
C TYR A 144 8.22 1.12 6.22
N LEU A 145 7.90 0.37 5.17
CA LEU A 145 6.66 0.56 4.41
C LEU A 145 5.42 0.45 5.30
N VAL A 146 5.32 -0.59 6.15
CA VAL A 146 4.23 -0.72 7.13
C VAL A 146 4.07 0.53 8.00
N THR A 147 5.19 1.11 8.45
CA THR A 147 5.19 2.30 9.31
C THR A 147 4.70 3.54 8.56
N GLU A 148 5.11 3.69 7.30
CA GLU A 148 4.70 4.81 6.46
C GLU A 148 3.22 4.74 6.09
N GLU A 149 2.72 3.56 5.72
CA GLU A 149 1.29 3.37 5.43
C GLU A 149 0.40 3.66 6.66
N GLU A 150 0.85 3.31 7.87
CA GLU A 150 0.13 3.68 9.09
C GLU A 150 0.16 5.19 9.36
N ARG A 151 1.26 5.87 9.00
CA ARG A 151 1.35 7.34 9.03
C ARG A 151 0.39 7.96 8.02
N HIS A 152 0.32 7.44 6.80
CA HIS A 152 -0.60 7.91 5.76
C HIS A 152 -2.07 7.72 6.17
N ARG A 153 -2.41 6.56 6.74
CA ARG A 153 -3.72 6.31 7.33
C ARG A 153 -4.09 7.38 8.36
N THR A 154 -3.14 7.77 9.22
CA THR A 154 -3.36 8.80 10.23
C THR A 154 -3.61 10.17 9.60
N ILE A 155 -2.84 10.55 8.57
CA ILE A 155 -3.04 11.79 7.80
C ILE A 155 -4.47 11.82 7.24
N CYS A 156 -4.94 10.72 6.64
CA CYS A 156 -6.29 10.64 6.09
C CYS A 156 -7.36 10.67 7.20
N ALA A 157 -7.15 9.94 8.30
CA ALA A 157 -8.10 9.88 9.42
C ALA A 157 -8.34 11.26 10.05
N GLU A 158 -7.33 12.12 10.12
CA GLU A 158 -7.49 13.50 10.59
C GLU A 158 -8.42 14.33 9.69
N LYS A 159 -8.47 14.04 8.39
CA LYS A 159 -9.35 14.74 7.44
C LYS A 159 -10.75 14.16 7.44
N VAL A 160 -10.88 12.85 7.57
CA VAL A 160 -12.19 12.17 7.68
C VAL A 160 -12.86 12.48 9.03
N GLY A 161 -12.10 12.58 10.12
CA GLY A 161 -12.57 12.73 11.50
C GLY A 161 -12.93 14.15 11.96
N GLY A 162 -12.92 15.15 11.07
CA GLY A 162 -13.16 16.57 11.39
C GLY A 162 -14.50 16.92 12.06
N TYR A 163 -15.42 15.97 12.28
CA TYR A 163 -16.63 16.13 13.08
C TYR A 163 -16.38 16.03 14.59
N SER A 164 -15.45 16.81 15.12
CA SER A 164 -15.33 17.03 16.57
C SER A 164 -16.09 18.31 16.97
N THR A 165 -17.41 18.17 17.19
CA THR A 165 -18.28 19.08 17.98
C THR A 165 -18.39 20.57 17.59
N ILE A 166 -19.42 20.92 16.82
CA ILE A 166 -20.19 22.16 17.10
C ILE A 166 -21.28 21.75 18.09
N ILE A 167 -21.00 21.82 19.39
CA ILE A 167 -22.06 21.88 20.40
C ILE A 167 -22.62 23.29 20.32
N SER A 168 -23.68 23.47 19.55
CA SER A 168 -24.54 24.64 19.66
C SER A 168 -25.08 24.70 21.08
N SER A 169 -24.63 25.66 21.89
CA SER A 169 -25.31 26.00 23.14
C SER A 169 -26.71 26.55 22.81
N PRO A 170 -27.81 25.93 23.28
CA PRO A 170 -29.10 26.59 23.27
C PRO A 170 -29.07 27.74 24.30
N ARG A 171 -29.70 28.84 23.94
CA ARG A 171 -29.97 29.98 24.84
C ARG A 171 -30.91 29.58 25.98
#